data_AF-A0A1W9LBS1-F1
#
_entry.id   AF-A0A1W9LBS1-F1
#
_cell.length_a   1.000
_cell.length_b   1.000
_cell.length_c   1.000
_cell.angle_alpha   90.00
_cell.angle_beta   90.00
_cell.angle_gamma   90.00
#
_symmetry.space_group_name_H-M   'P 1'
#
loop_
_entity.id
_entity.type
_entity.pdbx_description
1 polymer ?
#
loop_
_entity_poly.entity_id
_entity_poly.type
_entity_poly.pdbx_seq_one_letter_code
_entity_poly.pdbx_strand_id
1 'polypeptide(L)'
;MLITNYWKNRTAMVLFIAIGLSSGCATFQSQKTAKNDIPMQGQKQISPELREKIATEAQKAIPIEPPLGNLPKVSYGKREGTRAGIKYVYEGDLLGDIYYGKGKLIYSNGFSYEGEFKEGKYDGKGSLAYPNGDHYAGEFRQGKRHGQGILSKADGKRQEGQFVDDKFSAK
;
A
#
# COMPACT_ATOMS: atom_id res chain seq x y z
N MET A 1 -14.52 -20.06 7.03
CA MET A 1 -14.59 -20.07 5.56
C MET A 1 -14.88 -18.64 5.12
N LEU A 2 -14.04 -18.08 4.24
CA LEU A 2 -14.07 -16.73 3.63
C LEU A 2 -13.78 -15.53 4.55
N ILE A 3 -12.48 -15.21 4.68
CA ILE A 3 -12.02 -13.85 5.00
C ILE A 3 -11.90 -13.13 3.66
N THR A 4 -12.83 -12.23 3.36
CA THR A 4 -12.69 -11.29 2.24
C THR A 4 -12.85 -9.87 2.74
N ASN A 5 -11.90 -9.03 2.30
CA ASN A 5 -11.95 -7.57 2.25
C ASN A 5 -11.59 -6.83 3.53
N TYR A 6 -10.28 -6.66 3.73
CA TYR A 6 -9.74 -5.50 4.43
C TYR A 6 -8.82 -4.75 3.46
N TRP A 7 -8.88 -3.42 3.48
CA TRP A 7 -8.17 -2.44 2.63
C TRP A 7 -8.86 -2.01 1.33
N LYS A 8 -9.94 -1.23 1.50
CA LYS A 8 -10.23 -0.10 0.61
C LYS A 8 -9.88 1.18 1.38
N ASN A 9 -9.07 2.03 0.75
CA ASN A 9 -8.81 3.44 1.09
C ASN A 9 -7.81 3.72 2.22
N ARG A 10 -6.52 3.83 1.87
CA ARG A 10 -5.65 4.84 2.50
C ARG A 10 -5.28 5.88 1.45
N THR A 11 -6.06 6.95 1.43
CA THR A 11 -5.73 8.21 0.77
C THR A 11 -6.08 9.30 1.78
N ALA A 12 -5.08 9.84 2.47
CA ALA A 12 -5.11 11.16 3.09
C ALA A 12 -3.76 11.41 3.77
N MET A 13 -2.86 12.00 3.00
CA MET A 13 -1.71 12.76 3.47
C MET A 13 -2.27 14.11 3.93
N VAL A 14 -2.08 14.51 5.20
CA VAL A 14 -2.26 15.92 5.61
C VAL A 14 -1.10 16.32 6.52
N LEU A 15 -0.22 17.10 5.93
CA LEU A 15 0.88 17.85 6.54
C LEU A 15 0.28 19.17 7.06
N PHE A 16 0.41 19.48 8.35
CA PHE A 16 0.11 20.81 8.89
C PHE A 16 1.41 21.42 9.44
N ILE A 17 1.91 22.46 8.79
CA ILE A 17 2.78 23.46 9.41
C ILE A 17 2.08 24.80 9.23
N ALA A 18 1.78 25.44 10.36
CA ALA A 18 1.06 26.70 10.46
C ALA A 18 1.95 27.89 10.06
N ILE A 19 1.40 28.84 9.29
CA ILE A 19 1.91 30.21 9.17
C ILE A 19 0.71 31.14 9.42
N GLY A 20 0.93 32.13 10.27
CA GLY A 20 -0.10 33.02 10.79
C GLY A 20 -0.51 34.19 9.88
N LEU A 21 -1.69 34.71 10.24
CA LEU A 21 -2.16 36.10 10.19
C LEU A 21 -1.76 36.98 9.00
N SER A 22 -2.74 37.39 8.20
CA SER A 22 -3.18 38.80 8.21
C SER A 22 -4.41 39.01 7.32
N SER A 23 -5.14 40.05 7.72
CA SER A 23 -6.44 40.53 7.29
C SER A 23 -6.58 40.79 5.78
N GLY A 24 -7.78 40.55 5.24
CA GLY A 24 -8.10 40.92 3.87
C GLY A 24 -9.58 40.76 3.56
N CYS A 25 -10.34 41.81 3.86
CA CYS A 25 -11.73 42.00 3.45
C CYS A 25 -11.85 42.01 1.91
N ALA A 26 -12.75 41.21 1.34
CA ALA A 26 -13.29 41.46 0.00
C ALA A 26 -14.63 40.74 -0.18
N THR A 27 -15.70 41.54 -0.14
CA THR A 27 -17.03 41.26 -0.70
C THR A 27 -16.93 40.76 -2.14
N PHE A 28 -17.55 39.62 -2.44
CA PHE A 28 -17.79 39.18 -3.82
C PHE A 28 -19.28 38.93 -4.03
N GLN A 29 -19.88 39.75 -4.91
CA GLN A 29 -21.27 39.67 -5.30
C GLN A 29 -21.55 38.46 -6.19
N SER A 30 -22.78 37.97 -6.04
CA SER A 30 -23.49 36.96 -6.82
C SER A 30 -23.33 37.12 -8.34
N GLN A 31 -23.08 36.00 -9.04
CA GLN A 31 -23.75 35.72 -10.31
C GLN A 31 -24.21 34.28 -10.40
N LYS A 32 -25.41 34.14 -10.95
CA LYS A 32 -26.34 33.02 -10.94
C LYS A 32 -26.31 32.41 -12.34
N THR A 33 -26.02 31.13 -12.46
CA THR A 33 -26.35 30.33 -13.64
C THR A 33 -27.05 29.06 -13.20
N ALA A 34 -27.98 28.64 -14.04
CA ALA A 34 -29.25 28.04 -13.67
C ALA A 34 -29.28 26.52 -13.84
N LYS A 35 -30.12 25.90 -13.01
CA LYS A 35 -30.89 24.66 -13.24
C LYS A 35 -30.09 23.36 -13.38
N ASN A 36 -30.02 22.65 -12.26
CA ASN A 36 -30.24 21.21 -12.18
C ASN A 36 -30.84 20.91 -10.80
N ASP A 37 -32.14 21.16 -10.66
CA ASP A 37 -32.90 20.84 -9.46
C ASP A 37 -33.13 19.32 -9.39
N ILE A 38 -32.24 18.62 -8.68
CA ILE A 38 -32.55 17.29 -8.16
C ILE A 38 -33.24 17.51 -6.81
N PRO A 39 -34.48 17.04 -6.60
CA PRO A 39 -35.14 17.21 -5.30
C PRO A 39 -34.40 16.37 -4.24
N MET A 40 -33.71 17.06 -3.32
CA MET A 40 -33.19 16.49 -2.08
C MET A 40 -34.36 16.19 -1.13
N GLN A 41 -35.09 15.11 -1.38
CA GLN A 41 -36.03 14.57 -0.40
C GLN A 41 -35.28 13.67 0.59
N GLY A 42 -35.38 14.00 1.88
CA GLY A 42 -35.17 13.03 2.95
C GLY A 42 -33.90 13.15 3.78
N GLN A 43 -33.45 14.35 4.15
CA GLN A 43 -32.64 14.46 5.38
C GLN A 43 -33.58 14.30 6.58
N LYS A 44 -33.80 13.05 7.01
CA LYS A 44 -34.45 12.75 8.27
C LYS A 44 -33.60 13.41 9.36
N GLN A 45 -34.04 14.56 9.88
CA GLN A 45 -33.39 15.22 11.00
C GLN A 45 -33.38 14.22 12.16
N ILE A 46 -32.21 13.67 12.45
CA ILE A 46 -31.99 12.82 13.62
C ILE A 46 -32.36 13.69 14.82
N SER A 47 -33.39 13.28 15.57
CA SER A 47 -33.88 14.04 16.72
C SER A 47 -32.74 14.29 17.71
N PRO A 48 -32.73 15.45 18.41
CA PRO A 48 -31.67 15.76 19.38
C PRO A 48 -31.47 14.64 20.40
N GLU A 49 -32.56 14.00 20.82
CA GLU A 49 -32.56 12.86 21.74
C GLU A 49 -31.88 11.60 21.18
N LEU A 50 -32.03 11.33 19.87
CA LEU A 50 -31.35 10.21 19.21
C LEU A 50 -29.87 10.53 18.99
N ARG A 51 -29.51 11.80 18.74
CA ARG A 51 -28.10 12.24 18.69
C ARG A 51 -27.41 12.09 20.04
N GLU A 52 -28.12 12.46 21.12
CA GLU A 52 -27.61 12.32 22.48
C GLU A 52 -27.46 10.85 22.86
N LYS A 53 -28.45 9.98 22.57
CA LYS A 53 -28.33 8.53 22.77
C LYS A 53 -27.17 7.91 22.00
N ILE A 54 -26.99 8.25 20.72
CA ILE A 54 -25.86 7.76 19.92
C ILE A 54 -24.52 8.26 20.50
N ALA A 55 -24.47 9.51 21.00
CA ALA A 55 -23.26 10.06 21.63
C ALA A 55 -22.93 9.42 22.98
N THR A 56 -23.95 9.15 23.82
CA THR A 56 -23.79 8.48 25.12
C THR A 56 -23.40 7.00 24.93
N GLU A 57 -23.93 6.34 23.91
CA GLU A 57 -23.59 4.95 23.59
C GLU A 57 -22.22 4.82 22.91
N ALA A 58 -21.82 5.82 22.10
CA ALA A 58 -20.47 5.93 21.54
C ALA A 58 -19.39 6.20 22.61
N GLN A 59 -19.72 6.87 23.72
CA GLN A 59 -18.81 7.06 24.86
C GLN A 59 -18.71 5.82 25.77
N LYS A 60 -19.70 4.92 25.72
CA LYS A 60 -19.72 3.65 26.46
C LYS A 60 -19.00 2.53 25.71
N ALA A 61 -18.77 2.70 24.42
CA ALA A 61 -17.84 1.89 23.66
C ALA A 61 -16.42 2.29 24.05
N ILE A 62 -15.83 1.56 25.00
CA ILE A 62 -14.38 1.58 25.20
C ILE A 62 -13.76 1.36 23.81
N PRO A 63 -12.94 2.28 23.28
CA PRO A 63 -12.14 1.99 22.11
C PRO A 63 -11.35 0.74 22.46
N ILE A 64 -11.65 -0.38 21.82
CA ILE A 64 -10.82 -1.57 21.93
C ILE A 64 -9.56 -1.21 21.14
N GLU A 65 -8.68 -0.40 21.73
CA GLU A 65 -7.32 -0.32 21.28
C GLU A 65 -6.81 -1.77 21.30
N PRO A 66 -6.30 -2.31 20.18
CA PRO A 66 -5.70 -3.63 20.20
C PRO A 66 -4.65 -3.60 21.31
N PRO A 67 -4.65 -4.58 22.24
CA PRO A 67 -3.78 -4.54 23.42
C PRO A 67 -2.35 -4.28 22.95
N LEU A 68 -1.75 -3.19 23.43
CA LEU A 68 -0.46 -2.64 22.98
C LEU A 68 0.76 -3.56 23.27
N GLY A 69 0.51 -4.83 23.61
CA GLY A 69 1.46 -5.71 24.25
C GLY A 69 2.24 -6.66 23.34
N ASN A 70 1.88 -6.83 22.07
CA ASN A 70 2.62 -7.71 21.15
C ASN A 70 2.49 -7.26 19.68
N LEU A 71 2.84 -6.00 19.39
CA LEU A 71 3.09 -5.68 17.98
C LEU A 71 4.29 -6.53 17.53
N PRO A 72 4.15 -7.31 16.45
CA PRO A 72 5.28 -8.02 15.92
C PRO A 72 6.35 -6.99 15.56
N LYS A 73 7.51 -7.10 16.20
CA LYS A 73 8.62 -6.17 16.00
C LYS A 73 9.35 -6.56 14.73
N VAL A 74 9.60 -5.59 13.87
CA VAL A 74 10.50 -5.79 12.73
C VAL A 74 11.93 -5.95 13.26
N SER A 75 12.60 -7.02 12.85
CA SER A 75 13.99 -7.34 13.21
C SER A 75 14.78 -7.72 11.97
N TYR A 76 16.04 -7.29 11.85
CA TYR A 76 16.91 -7.74 10.77
C TYR A 76 17.39 -9.17 11.00
N GLY A 77 17.45 -10.00 9.96
CA GLY A 77 17.97 -11.35 10.08
C GLY A 77 18.34 -12.01 8.76
N LYS A 78 19.02 -13.14 8.88
CA LYS A 78 19.41 -14.02 7.78
C LYS A 78 18.68 -15.35 7.89
N ARG A 79 18.12 -15.82 6.77
CA ARG A 79 17.43 -17.10 6.67
C ARG A 79 17.99 -17.88 5.50
N GLU A 80 18.07 -19.18 5.65
CA GLU A 80 18.43 -20.09 4.58
C GLU A 80 17.44 -21.23 4.51
N GLY A 81 17.32 -21.83 3.34
CA GLY A 81 16.41 -22.94 3.14
C GLY A 81 16.52 -23.50 1.74
N THR A 82 15.59 -24.40 1.43
CA THR A 82 15.50 -25.03 0.12
C THR A 82 14.06 -24.96 -0.36
N ARG A 83 13.84 -24.48 -1.58
CA ARG A 83 12.52 -24.43 -2.23
C ARG A 83 12.62 -25.07 -3.61
N ALA A 84 11.78 -26.07 -3.86
CA ALA A 84 11.83 -26.88 -5.08
C ALA A 84 13.23 -27.47 -5.38
N GLY A 85 13.96 -27.88 -4.34
CA GLY A 85 15.32 -28.41 -4.47
C GLY A 85 16.43 -27.36 -4.66
N ILE A 86 16.09 -26.07 -4.70
CA ILE A 86 17.04 -24.98 -4.91
C ILE A 86 17.30 -24.29 -3.57
N LYS A 87 18.57 -24.18 -3.18
CA LYS A 87 18.97 -23.49 -1.95
C LYS A 87 18.71 -22.00 -2.11
N TYR A 88 18.27 -21.34 -1.04
CA TYR A 88 18.15 -19.89 -1.00
C TYR A 88 18.72 -19.32 0.29
N VAL A 89 19.15 -18.05 0.19
CA VAL A 89 19.55 -17.22 1.32
C VAL A 89 18.75 -15.93 1.24
N TYR A 90 18.07 -15.60 2.32
CA TYR A 90 17.42 -14.32 2.54
C TYR A 90 18.19 -13.53 3.59
N GLU A 91 18.34 -12.24 3.36
CA GLU A 91 18.90 -11.30 4.33
C GLU A 91 18.10 -9.99 4.30
N GLY A 92 17.53 -9.58 5.42
CA GLY A 92 16.68 -8.41 5.49
C GLY A 92 15.77 -8.33 6.70
N ASP A 93 14.76 -7.46 6.61
CA ASP A 93 13.78 -7.21 7.64
C ASP A 93 12.80 -8.40 7.80
N LEU A 94 12.61 -8.85 9.03
CA LEU A 94 11.72 -9.94 9.40
C LEU A 94 10.65 -9.44 10.35
N LEU A 95 9.42 -9.88 10.12
CA LEU A 95 8.30 -9.73 11.06
C LEU A 95 8.01 -11.11 11.66
N GLY A 96 8.70 -11.45 12.75
CA GLY A 96 8.76 -12.83 13.24
C GLY A 96 9.52 -13.72 12.25
N ASP A 97 8.84 -14.72 11.68
CA ASP A 97 9.40 -15.63 10.66
C ASP A 97 9.12 -15.22 9.21
N ILE A 98 8.46 -14.07 9.02
CA ILE A 98 7.95 -13.63 7.72
C ILE A 98 8.86 -12.54 7.14
N TYR A 99 9.23 -12.64 5.85
CA TYR A 99 9.96 -11.57 5.16
C TYR A 99 9.10 -10.31 5.09
N TYR A 100 9.69 -9.18 5.48
CA TYR A 100 9.04 -7.88 5.56
C TYR A 100 10.03 -6.79 5.15
N GLY A 101 9.59 -5.54 5.02
CA GLY A 101 10.47 -4.38 4.86
C GLY A 101 11.46 -4.54 3.70
N LYS A 102 12.71 -4.15 3.89
CA LYS A 102 13.75 -4.31 2.86
C LYS A 102 14.46 -5.64 3.03
N GLY A 103 14.75 -6.31 1.92
CA GLY A 103 15.58 -7.51 1.96
C GLY A 103 16.15 -7.91 0.61
N LYS A 104 17.00 -8.94 0.67
CA LYS A 104 17.65 -9.57 -0.46
C LYS A 104 17.46 -11.07 -0.36
N LEU A 105 16.90 -11.66 -1.42
CA LEU A 105 16.67 -13.09 -1.56
C LEU A 105 17.47 -13.60 -2.75
N ILE A 106 18.36 -14.56 -2.51
CA ILE A 106 19.26 -15.13 -3.53
C ILE A 106 19.03 -16.63 -3.56
N TYR A 107 18.78 -17.17 -4.75
CA TYR A 107 18.70 -18.60 -4.99
C TYR A 107 19.98 -19.10 -5.67
N SER A 108 20.38 -20.33 -5.37
CA SER A 108 21.58 -20.95 -5.93
C SER A 108 21.51 -21.19 -7.44
N ASN A 109 20.34 -21.06 -8.06
CA ASN A 109 20.15 -21.14 -9.52
C ASN A 109 20.37 -19.79 -10.25
N GLY A 110 20.75 -18.74 -9.54
CA GLY A 110 20.97 -17.41 -10.10
C GLY A 110 19.74 -16.48 -10.07
N PHE A 111 18.57 -16.99 -9.67
CA PHE A 111 17.41 -16.13 -9.42
C PHE A 111 17.68 -15.28 -8.16
N SER A 112 17.47 -13.97 -8.22
CA SER A 112 17.57 -13.12 -7.05
C SER A 112 16.59 -11.95 -7.08
N TYR A 113 16.19 -11.51 -5.89
CA TYR A 113 15.36 -10.34 -5.68
C TYR A 113 15.96 -9.47 -4.59
N GLU A 114 15.99 -8.16 -4.81
CA GLU A 114 16.39 -7.15 -3.82
C GLU A 114 15.36 -6.03 -3.82
N GLY A 115 14.72 -5.78 -2.68
CA GLY A 115 13.64 -4.79 -2.62
C GLY A 115 12.75 -4.95 -1.40
N GLU A 116 11.53 -4.45 -1.55
CA GLU A 116 10.54 -4.44 -0.50
C GLU A 116 9.74 -5.75 -0.44
N PHE A 117 9.44 -6.18 0.79
CA PHE A 117 8.67 -7.38 1.12
C PHE A 117 7.51 -7.04 2.03
N LYS A 118 6.38 -7.71 1.81
CA LYS A 118 5.21 -7.67 2.68
C LYS A 118 4.57 -9.05 2.71
N GLU A 119 4.32 -9.56 3.93
CA GLU A 119 3.71 -10.88 4.14
C GLU A 119 4.45 -12.01 3.38
N GLY A 120 5.79 -11.94 3.31
CA GLY A 120 6.61 -12.94 2.63
C GLY A 120 6.65 -12.83 1.10
N LYS A 121 6.00 -11.82 0.50
CA LYS A 121 5.95 -11.59 -0.94
C LYS A 121 6.65 -10.29 -1.31
N TYR A 122 7.10 -10.18 -2.56
CA TYR A 122 7.59 -8.93 -3.13
C TYR A 122 6.44 -7.92 -3.22
N ASP A 123 6.60 -6.76 -2.59
CA ASP A 123 5.56 -5.73 -2.53
C ASP A 123 6.22 -4.38 -2.28
N GLY A 124 6.04 -3.41 -3.19
CA GLY A 124 6.78 -2.14 -3.20
C GLY A 124 7.85 -2.11 -4.30
N LYS A 125 8.90 -1.31 -4.13
CA LYS A 125 9.96 -1.20 -5.15
C LYS A 125 10.98 -2.31 -4.99
N GLY A 126 11.44 -2.85 -6.11
CA GLY A 126 12.46 -3.89 -6.09
C GLY A 126 13.12 -4.13 -7.44
N SER A 127 14.10 -5.02 -7.39
CA SER A 127 14.89 -5.48 -8.51
C SER A 127 14.94 -7.00 -8.51
N LEU A 128 14.64 -7.60 -9.65
CA LEU A 128 14.51 -9.03 -9.85
C LEU A 128 15.43 -9.47 -10.99
N ALA A 129 16.39 -10.33 -10.69
CA ALA A 129 17.24 -10.97 -11.68
C ALA A 129 16.81 -12.42 -11.88
N TYR A 130 16.68 -12.81 -13.14
CA TYR A 130 16.29 -14.15 -13.55
C TYR A 130 17.52 -14.97 -13.96
N PRO A 131 17.48 -16.32 -13.81
CA PRO A 131 18.59 -17.20 -14.23
C PRO A 131 18.95 -17.11 -15.71
N ASN A 132 18.01 -16.68 -16.56
CA ASN A 132 18.22 -16.52 -17.99
C ASN A 132 18.95 -15.21 -18.36
N GLY A 133 19.30 -14.37 -17.39
CA GLY A 133 19.94 -13.07 -17.59
C GLY A 133 18.97 -11.90 -17.74
N ASP A 134 17.67 -12.15 -17.75
CA ASP A 134 16.68 -11.06 -17.72
C ASP A 134 16.72 -10.36 -16.36
N HIS A 135 16.44 -9.06 -16.37
CA HIS A 135 16.43 -8.21 -15.20
C HIS A 135 15.22 -7.29 -15.23
N TYR A 136 14.52 -7.19 -14.11
CA TYR A 136 13.42 -6.25 -13.93
C TYR A 136 13.71 -5.32 -12.76
N ALA A 137 13.48 -4.03 -12.93
CA ALA A 137 13.49 -3.04 -11.87
C ALA A 137 12.20 -2.23 -11.92
N GLY A 138 11.45 -2.20 -10.83
CA GLY A 138 10.15 -1.54 -10.82
C GLY A 138 9.35 -1.82 -9.56
N GLU A 139 8.04 -1.60 -9.65
CA GLU A 139 7.12 -1.88 -8.57
C GLU A 139 6.62 -3.34 -8.59
N PHE A 140 6.30 -3.83 -7.41
CA PHE A 140 5.77 -5.17 -7.17
C PHE A 140 4.52 -5.07 -6.31
N ARG A 141 3.59 -5.99 -6.53
CA ARG A 141 2.40 -6.14 -5.72
C ARG A 141 2.08 -7.62 -5.58
N GLN A 142 2.01 -8.12 -4.35
CA GLN A 142 1.68 -9.53 -4.07
C GLN A 142 2.56 -10.53 -4.84
N GLY A 143 3.84 -10.23 -5.00
CA GLY A 143 4.82 -11.10 -5.68
C GLY A 143 4.85 -10.96 -7.20
N LYS A 144 4.04 -10.08 -7.79
CA LYS A 144 3.98 -9.85 -9.24
C LYS A 144 4.51 -8.47 -9.60
N ARG A 145 5.08 -8.33 -10.79
CA ARG A 145 5.46 -7.02 -11.35
C ARG A 145 4.20 -6.18 -11.56
N HIS A 146 4.24 -4.95 -11.07
CA HIS A 146 3.12 -4.01 -11.13
C HIS A 146 3.65 -2.59 -11.32
N GLY A 147 2.79 -1.63 -11.67
CA GLY A 147 3.17 -0.22 -11.74
C GLY A 147 4.24 0.07 -12.79
N GLN A 148 5.02 1.13 -12.57
CA GLN A 148 6.10 1.47 -13.50
C GLN A 148 7.31 0.56 -13.31
N GLY A 149 7.90 0.12 -14.41
CA GLY A 149 9.12 -0.67 -14.36
C GLY A 149 9.87 -0.74 -15.68
N ILE A 150 11.05 -1.32 -15.60
CA ILE A 150 11.98 -1.55 -16.70
C ILE A 150 12.32 -3.03 -16.72
N LEU A 151 12.01 -3.71 -17.82
CA LEU A 151 12.46 -5.07 -18.10
C LEU A 151 13.61 -5.01 -19.12
N SER A 152 14.81 -5.34 -18.67
CA SER A 152 15.99 -5.54 -19.50
C SER A 152 16.13 -7.03 -19.79
N LYS A 153 16.11 -7.42 -21.05
CA LYS A 153 16.29 -8.80 -21.46
C LYS A 153 17.77 -9.11 -21.67
N ALA A 154 18.13 -10.39 -21.57
CA ALA A 154 19.49 -10.86 -21.83
C ALA A 154 19.99 -10.53 -23.26
N ASP A 155 19.06 -10.37 -24.23
CA ASP A 155 19.37 -9.96 -25.61
C ASP A 155 19.62 -8.44 -25.78
N GLY A 156 19.62 -7.68 -24.68
CA GLY A 156 19.82 -6.24 -24.67
C GLY A 156 18.55 -5.41 -24.93
N LYS A 157 17.40 -6.04 -25.24
CA LYS A 157 16.15 -5.31 -25.38
C LYS A 157 15.68 -4.76 -24.04
N ARG A 158 15.19 -3.53 -24.05
CA ARG A 158 14.67 -2.83 -22.86
C ARG A 158 13.23 -2.43 -23.08
N GLN A 159 12.35 -2.80 -22.15
CA GLN A 159 10.93 -2.45 -22.15
C GLN A 159 10.65 -1.63 -20.90
N GLU A 160 10.33 -0.36 -21.09
CA GLU A 160 9.98 0.56 -20.00
C GLU A 160 8.50 0.93 -20.12
N GLY A 161 7.78 0.88 -19.01
CA GLY A 161 6.36 1.24 -18.97
C GLY A 161 5.59 0.59 -17.84
N GLN A 162 4.28 0.53 -18.02
CA GLN A 162 3.35 0.01 -17.02
C GLN A 162 3.27 -1.51 -17.05
N PHE A 163 3.25 -2.12 -15.88
CA PHE A 163 3.03 -3.55 -15.67
C PHE A 163 1.77 -3.78 -14.85
N VAL A 164 0.96 -4.75 -15.25
CA VAL A 164 -0.24 -5.17 -14.50
C VAL A 164 -0.19 -6.67 -14.34
N ASP A 165 0.12 -7.11 -13.12
CA ASP A 165 0.16 -8.51 -12.70
C ASP A 165 1.03 -9.35 -13.66
N ASP A 166 2.30 -8.96 -13.78
CA ASP A 166 3.33 -9.52 -14.66
C ASP A 166 3.19 -9.25 -16.16
N LYS A 167 2.09 -8.66 -16.62
CA LYS A 167 1.90 -8.32 -18.04
C LYS A 167 2.37 -6.90 -18.32
N PHE A 168 3.23 -6.74 -19.32
CA PHE A 168 3.59 -5.43 -19.84
C PHE A 168 2.39 -4.83 -20.57
N SER A 169 2.01 -3.62 -20.18
CA SER A 169 1.01 -2.81 -20.85
C SER A 169 1.73 -1.73 -21.65
N ALA A 170 1.90 -1.97 -22.95
CA ALA A 170 2.31 -0.93 -23.88
C ALA A 170 1.19 0.13 -23.93
N LYS A 171 1.56 1.41 -23.88
CA LYS A 171 0.67 2.51 -24.26
C LYS A 171 0.68 2.68 -25.78
#